data_AF-A0A9W7YNI4-F1
#
_entry.id   AF-A0A9W7YNI4-F1
#
_cell.length_a   1.000
_cell.length_b   1.000
_cell.length_c   1.000
_cell.angle_alpha   90.00
_cell.angle_beta   90.00
_cell.angle_gamma   90.00
#
_symmetry.space_group_name_H-M   'P 1'
#
loop_
_entity.id
_entity.type
_entity.pdbx_description
1 polymer ?
#
loop_
_entity_poly.entity_id
_entity_poly.type
_entity_poly.pdbx_seq_one_letter_code
_entity_poly.pdbx_strand_id
1 'polypeptide(L)'
;MAEQEHQQASEQVNELAQKMEEVILGEDGLPLSKKALKKREKELEKEKKKQERLAREAEERAAREAAEVDHGVDNYGRSAINMSREKTETKWTALGELTAEMAGQLVNVQARVQGSRPVSGKMCFLVLREGVETAQAVLSVDADTVSKKMVKFATSIPNESIVSITAQVVKPDVPVESCTVGTVELQVRKVFVTSEVKIPLPFALEDAMHSEEACARDATLNRVGLDTRLNNRTMDLRTITNNAIFKIQAAVCQLFREYLTNEGATEIHTPKIISTASEGGSNVFKITYFKGAAYLAQSPQLYKQACIAADFGKVYEIAPVFRAEDSNTQRHLTEYVGLDLECS
;
A
#
# COMPACT_ATOMS: atom_id res chain seq x y z
N MET A 1 16.63 62.64 45.46
CA MET A 1 15.23 62.72 44.97
C MET A 1 14.98 61.86 43.71
N ALA A 2 15.96 61.61 42.84
CA ALA A 2 15.78 60.69 41.70
C ALA A 2 15.77 59.18 42.06
N GLU A 3 16.34 58.78 43.20
CA GLU A 3 16.33 57.36 43.62
C GLU A 3 15.03 56.94 44.34
N GLN A 4 14.29 57.87 44.94
CA GLN A 4 13.01 57.55 45.60
C GLN A 4 11.84 57.41 44.61
N GLU A 5 11.89 58.11 43.48
CA GLU A 5 10.87 57.98 42.42
C GLU A 5 11.03 56.67 41.62
N HIS A 6 12.27 56.17 41.49
CA HIS A 6 12.53 54.92 40.76
C HIS A 6 12.13 53.67 41.56
N GLN A 7 12.13 53.76 42.89
CA GLN A 7 11.78 52.66 43.79
C GLN A 7 10.26 52.51 43.94
N GLN A 8 9.52 53.63 44.00
CA GLN A 8 8.04 53.64 43.98
C GLN A 8 7.46 53.19 42.62
N ALA A 9 8.13 53.49 41.50
CA ALA A 9 7.73 53.00 40.19
C ALA A 9 7.94 51.47 40.04
N SER A 10 8.98 50.90 40.66
CA SER A 10 9.24 49.45 40.62
C SER A 10 8.27 48.64 41.51
N GLU A 11 7.81 49.21 42.62
CA GLU A 11 6.83 48.58 43.51
C GLU A 11 5.42 48.60 42.91
N GLN A 12 5.03 49.67 42.21
CA GLN A 12 3.74 49.72 41.48
C GLN A 12 3.68 48.75 40.29
N VAL A 13 4.79 48.51 39.60
CA VAL A 13 4.85 47.51 38.50
C VAL A 13 4.79 46.08 39.05
N ASN A 14 5.38 45.81 40.23
CA ASN A 14 5.27 44.52 40.90
C ASN A 14 3.88 44.26 41.53
N GLU A 15 3.18 45.28 42.01
CA GLU A 15 1.79 45.15 42.50
C GLU A 15 0.78 44.90 41.36
N LEU A 16 1.01 45.47 40.17
CA LEU A 16 0.21 45.18 38.97
C LEU A 16 0.51 43.78 38.41
N ALA A 17 1.75 43.30 38.49
CA ALA A 17 2.12 41.94 38.10
C ALA A 17 1.59 40.86 39.06
N GLN A 18 1.39 41.17 40.35
CA GLN A 18 0.79 40.24 41.33
C GLN A 18 -0.75 40.19 41.29
N LYS A 19 -1.42 41.12 40.60
CA LYS A 19 -2.90 41.14 40.42
C LYS A 19 -3.40 40.57 39.10
N MET A 20 -2.51 39.99 38.29
CA MET A 20 -2.92 39.16 37.16
C MET A 20 -2.90 37.69 37.58
N GLU A 21 -3.82 37.30 38.49
CA GLU A 21 -4.36 35.94 38.42
C GLU A 21 -4.78 35.73 36.96
N GLU A 22 -4.24 34.71 36.28
CA GLU A 22 -4.54 34.42 34.88
C GLU A 22 -6.06 34.48 34.67
N VAL A 23 -6.54 35.59 34.11
CA VAL A 23 -7.97 35.78 33.84
C VAL A 23 -8.29 34.89 32.66
N ILE A 24 -8.76 33.68 32.96
CA ILE A 24 -9.26 32.76 31.96
C ILE A 24 -10.55 33.37 31.40
N LEU A 25 -10.50 33.78 30.13
CA LEU A 25 -11.62 34.38 29.39
C LEU A 25 -12.52 33.28 28.82
N GLY A 26 -13.83 33.52 28.80
CA GLY A 26 -14.80 32.65 28.10
C GLY A 26 -14.84 32.91 26.60
N GLU A 27 -15.63 32.13 25.83
CA GLU A 27 -15.86 32.36 24.38
C GLU A 27 -16.35 33.78 24.06
N ASP A 28 -16.95 34.47 25.04
CA ASP A 28 -17.48 35.83 24.92
C ASP A 28 -16.48 36.94 25.31
N GLY A 29 -15.21 36.60 25.58
CA GLY A 29 -14.17 37.58 25.92
C GLY A 29 -14.32 38.27 27.28
N LEU A 30 -15.20 37.79 28.16
CA LEU A 30 -15.39 38.26 29.54
C LEU A 30 -14.71 37.33 30.57
N PRO A 31 -14.28 37.85 31.75
CA PRO A 31 -13.72 37.06 32.83
C PRO A 31 -14.73 36.00 33.33
N LEU A 32 -14.33 34.72 33.42
CA LEU A 32 -15.19 33.68 34.00
C LEU A 32 -15.61 34.05 35.44
N SER A 33 -16.90 33.92 35.77
CA SER A 33 -17.39 34.17 37.13
C SER A 33 -16.75 33.22 38.15
N LYS A 34 -16.66 33.63 39.43
CA LYS A 34 -16.13 32.78 40.53
C LYS A 34 -16.79 31.39 40.63
N LYS A 35 -18.05 31.25 40.20
CA LYS A 35 -18.75 29.95 40.12
C LYS A 35 -18.30 29.12 38.91
N ALA A 36 -18.03 29.76 37.78
CA ALA A 36 -17.59 29.10 36.55
C ALA A 36 -16.13 28.61 36.65
N LEU A 37 -15.24 29.40 37.27
CA LEU A 37 -13.87 28.99 37.60
C LEU A 37 -13.86 27.75 38.51
N LYS A 38 -14.63 27.78 39.61
CA LYS A 38 -14.72 26.67 40.56
C LYS A 38 -15.34 25.39 39.95
N LYS A 39 -16.23 25.53 38.96
CA LYS A 39 -16.80 24.40 38.20
C LYS A 39 -15.75 23.78 37.27
N ARG A 40 -14.99 24.61 36.55
CA ARG A 40 -13.91 24.19 35.63
C ARG A 40 -12.74 23.56 36.38
N GLU A 41 -12.35 24.10 37.53
CA GLU A 41 -11.34 23.49 38.42
C GLU A 41 -11.77 22.09 38.88
N LYS A 42 -13.05 21.93 39.26
CA LYS A 42 -13.61 20.62 39.65
C LYS A 42 -13.70 19.64 38.48
N GLU A 43 -13.97 20.12 37.26
CA GLU A 43 -13.95 19.32 36.03
C GLU A 43 -12.52 18.89 35.66
N LEU A 44 -11.55 19.81 35.72
CA LEU A 44 -10.12 19.55 35.50
C LEU A 44 -9.56 18.57 36.55
N GLU A 45 -9.94 18.70 37.82
CA GLU A 45 -9.52 17.77 38.87
C GLU A 45 -10.13 16.37 38.67
N LYS A 46 -11.39 16.30 38.23
CA LYS A 46 -12.07 15.04 37.89
C LYS A 46 -11.43 14.38 36.66
N GLU A 47 -11.06 15.17 35.66
CA GLU A 47 -10.38 14.70 34.45
C GLU A 47 -8.94 14.26 34.76
N LYS A 48 -8.21 15.01 35.59
CA LYS A 48 -6.88 14.64 36.09
C LYS A 48 -6.92 13.34 36.89
N LYS A 49 -7.87 13.16 37.83
CA LYS A 49 -8.07 11.89 38.54
C LYS A 49 -8.46 10.73 37.62
N LYS A 50 -9.23 10.99 36.55
CA LYS A 50 -9.56 9.99 35.54
C LYS A 50 -8.31 9.60 34.73
N GLN A 51 -7.49 10.56 34.32
CA GLN A 51 -6.23 10.32 33.60
C GLN A 51 -5.21 9.59 34.48
N GLU A 52 -5.05 9.97 35.74
CA GLU A 52 -4.18 9.29 36.70
C GLU A 52 -4.61 7.84 36.97
N ARG A 53 -5.92 7.60 37.12
CA ARG A 53 -6.45 6.23 37.25
C ARG A 53 -6.18 5.39 36.01
N LEU A 54 -6.44 5.95 34.82
CA LEU A 54 -6.16 5.29 33.54
C LEU A 54 -4.66 5.01 33.36
N ALA A 55 -3.80 5.94 33.75
CA ALA A 55 -2.35 5.77 33.71
C ALA A 55 -1.89 4.65 34.65
N ARG A 56 -2.38 4.62 35.90
CA ARG A 56 -2.08 3.55 36.87
C ARG A 56 -2.57 2.18 36.40
N GLU A 57 -3.80 2.11 35.88
CA GLU A 57 -4.36 0.87 35.32
C GLU A 57 -3.56 0.39 34.09
N ALA A 58 -3.10 1.32 33.24
CA ALA A 58 -2.23 1.00 32.10
C ALA A 58 -0.85 0.53 32.55
N GLU A 59 -0.28 1.13 33.60
CA GLU A 59 1.02 0.78 34.16
C GLU A 59 0.98 -0.60 34.85
N GLU A 60 -0.06 -0.88 35.65
CA GLU A 60 -0.28 -2.21 36.24
C GLU A 60 -0.49 -3.28 35.15
N ARG A 61 -1.23 -2.95 34.09
CA ARG A 61 -1.42 -3.86 32.94
C ARG A 61 -0.10 -4.11 32.22
N ALA A 62 0.69 -3.07 31.96
CA ALA A 62 2.00 -3.19 31.35
C ALA A 62 2.96 -4.04 32.21
N ALA A 63 2.93 -3.87 33.53
CA ALA A 63 3.72 -4.67 34.47
C ALA A 63 3.31 -6.16 34.45
N ARG A 64 2.01 -6.46 34.41
CA ARG A 64 1.51 -7.84 34.27
C ARG A 64 1.86 -8.46 32.92
N GLU A 65 1.78 -7.69 31.83
CA GLU A 65 2.16 -8.13 30.48
C GLU A 65 3.68 -8.36 30.36
N ALA A 66 4.50 -7.56 31.04
CA ALA A 66 5.95 -7.71 31.06
C ALA A 66 6.40 -8.94 31.88
N ALA A 67 5.68 -9.28 32.95
CA ALA A 67 5.92 -10.46 33.78
C ALA A 67 5.48 -11.78 33.12
N GLU A 68 4.72 -11.73 32.02
CA GLU A 68 4.27 -12.92 31.30
C GLU A 68 5.44 -13.54 30.50
N VAL A 69 5.76 -14.80 30.81
CA VAL A 69 6.80 -15.58 30.12
C VAL A 69 6.37 -15.83 28.69
N ASP A 70 7.27 -15.55 27.75
CA ASP A 70 7.03 -15.78 26.34
C ASP A 70 7.59 -17.14 25.93
N HIS A 71 6.70 -18.10 25.69
CA HIS A 71 7.06 -19.43 25.19
C HIS A 71 7.21 -19.48 23.66
N GLY A 72 6.88 -18.41 22.95
CA GLY A 72 6.86 -18.36 21.48
C GLY A 72 8.01 -17.57 20.85
N VAL A 73 9.08 -17.22 21.59
CA VAL A 73 10.14 -16.29 21.14
C VAL A 73 10.77 -16.69 19.81
N ASP A 74 11.00 -17.98 19.58
CA ASP A 74 11.61 -18.50 18.35
C ASP A 74 10.61 -18.66 17.18
N ASN A 75 9.33 -18.38 17.41
CA ASN A 75 8.26 -18.57 16.44
C ASN A 75 7.83 -17.26 15.77
N TYR A 76 8.34 -16.11 16.21
CA TYR A 76 8.02 -14.85 15.56
C TYR A 76 9.15 -13.83 15.60
N GLY A 77 9.09 -12.88 14.68
CA GLY A 77 10.02 -11.75 14.69
C GLY A 77 10.20 -11.13 13.32
N ARG A 78 11.31 -10.40 13.17
CA ARG A 78 11.72 -9.80 11.90
C ARG A 78 12.88 -10.61 11.37
N SER A 79 12.75 -11.14 10.15
CA SER A 79 13.83 -11.85 9.49
C SER A 79 14.97 -10.90 9.15
N ALA A 80 16.19 -11.42 9.13
CA ALA A 80 17.31 -10.71 8.54
C ALA A 80 17.05 -10.43 7.04
N ILE A 81 17.62 -9.35 6.53
CA ILE A 81 17.52 -9.03 5.10
C ILE A 81 18.09 -10.19 4.27
N ASN A 82 17.31 -10.65 3.29
CA ASN A 82 17.74 -11.72 2.41
C ASN A 82 18.87 -11.20 1.51
N MET A 83 20.07 -11.74 1.72
CA MET A 83 21.27 -11.45 0.93
C MET A 83 21.83 -12.73 0.28
N SER A 84 20.96 -13.72 0.02
CA SER A 84 21.33 -14.98 -0.65
C SER A 84 22.51 -15.71 -0.01
N ARG A 85 22.64 -15.63 1.33
CA ARG A 85 23.75 -16.24 2.08
C ARG A 85 23.62 -17.75 2.26
N GLU A 86 22.38 -18.24 2.22
CA GLU A 86 22.03 -19.62 2.49
C GLU A 86 20.98 -20.09 1.48
N LYS A 87 21.05 -21.37 1.11
CA LYS A 87 20.01 -22.05 0.34
C LYS A 87 19.25 -22.96 1.30
N THR A 88 17.99 -22.64 1.56
CA THR A 88 17.14 -23.45 2.43
C THR A 88 16.41 -24.53 1.62
N GLU A 89 16.07 -25.65 2.26
CA GLU A 89 15.18 -26.68 1.70
C GLU A 89 13.69 -26.37 1.94
N THR A 90 13.38 -25.12 2.31
CA THR A 90 12.00 -24.69 2.60
C THR A 90 11.15 -24.78 1.34
N LYS A 91 10.16 -25.67 1.35
CA LYS A 91 9.13 -25.71 0.31
C LYS A 91 8.08 -24.64 0.58
N TRP A 92 7.99 -23.67 -0.32
CA TRP A 92 6.96 -22.63 -0.31
C TRP A 92 5.73 -23.13 -1.08
N THR A 93 4.55 -22.86 -0.54
CA THR A 93 3.25 -23.17 -1.16
C THR A 93 2.58 -21.85 -1.53
N ALA A 94 2.12 -21.72 -2.77
CA ALA A 94 1.37 -20.55 -3.20
C ALA A 94 -0.03 -20.57 -2.56
N LEU A 95 -0.61 -19.40 -2.30
CA LEU A 95 -1.92 -19.34 -1.62
C LEU A 95 -3.01 -20.05 -2.44
N GLY A 96 -3.06 -19.90 -3.76
CA GLY A 96 -4.05 -20.56 -4.63
C GLY A 96 -3.90 -22.06 -4.78
N GLU A 97 -2.76 -22.63 -4.40
CA GLU A 97 -2.55 -24.08 -4.37
C GLU A 97 -3.10 -24.73 -3.09
N LEU A 98 -3.51 -23.92 -2.11
CA LEU A 98 -4.08 -24.42 -0.86
C LEU A 98 -5.48 -25.01 -1.11
N THR A 99 -5.61 -26.30 -0.84
CA THR A 99 -6.87 -27.03 -1.01
C THR A 99 -7.29 -27.76 0.26
N ALA A 100 -8.57 -28.12 0.33
CA ALA A 100 -9.14 -28.88 1.45
C ALA A 100 -8.48 -30.27 1.65
N GLU A 101 -7.79 -30.81 0.64
CA GLU A 101 -7.06 -32.07 0.72
C GLU A 101 -5.77 -31.95 1.54
N MET A 102 -5.22 -30.74 1.64
CA MET A 102 -4.03 -30.45 2.43
C MET A 102 -4.33 -30.28 3.93
N ALA A 103 -5.58 -30.47 4.36
CA ALA A 103 -5.96 -30.33 5.76
C ALA A 103 -5.10 -31.21 6.69
N GLY A 104 -4.61 -30.61 7.77
CA GLY A 104 -3.68 -31.22 8.72
C GLY A 104 -2.20 -31.08 8.34
N GLN A 105 -1.86 -30.75 7.09
CA GLN A 105 -0.48 -30.58 6.65
C GLN A 105 0.09 -29.23 7.12
N LEU A 106 1.41 -29.21 7.34
CA LEU A 106 2.16 -28.02 7.70
C LEU A 106 2.80 -27.42 6.44
N VAL A 107 2.45 -26.18 6.13
CA VAL A 107 2.87 -25.46 4.92
C VAL A 107 3.64 -24.21 5.27
N ASN A 108 4.54 -23.79 4.39
CA ASN A 108 5.20 -22.49 4.46
C ASN A 108 4.65 -21.61 3.33
N VAL A 109 4.16 -20.43 3.69
CA VAL A 109 3.62 -19.45 2.75
C VAL A 109 4.35 -18.13 2.92
N GLN A 110 4.58 -17.42 1.82
CA GLN A 110 5.09 -16.06 1.85
C GLN A 110 4.07 -15.16 1.18
N ALA A 111 3.52 -14.20 1.94
CA ALA A 111 2.42 -13.38 1.48
C ALA A 111 2.49 -11.98 2.07
N ARG A 112 1.70 -11.05 1.51
CA ARG A 112 1.47 -9.73 2.10
C ARG A 112 0.38 -9.82 3.15
N VAL A 113 0.52 -9.06 4.24
CA VAL A 113 -0.58 -8.83 5.17
C VAL A 113 -1.50 -7.79 4.54
N GLN A 114 -2.68 -8.19 4.08
CA GLN A 114 -3.67 -7.24 3.57
C GLN A 114 -4.38 -6.52 4.71
N GLY A 115 -4.75 -7.26 5.76
CA GLY A 115 -5.37 -6.68 6.94
C GLY A 115 -5.22 -7.57 8.16
N SER A 116 -5.27 -6.95 9.33
CA SER A 116 -5.28 -7.63 10.63
C SER A 116 -6.56 -7.30 11.38
N ARG A 117 -7.26 -8.32 11.87
CA ARG A 117 -8.44 -8.20 12.71
C ARG A 117 -8.17 -8.85 14.08
N PRO A 118 -7.80 -8.06 15.11
CA PRO A 118 -7.70 -8.58 16.47
C PRO A 118 -9.10 -8.87 17.03
N VAL A 119 -9.29 -10.05 17.62
CA VAL A 119 -10.53 -10.43 18.30
C VAL A 119 -10.38 -10.26 19.81
N SER A 120 -9.23 -10.71 20.33
CA SER A 120 -8.87 -10.59 21.73
C SER A 120 -7.34 -10.57 21.87
N GLY A 121 -6.83 -10.31 23.08
CA GLY A 121 -5.39 -10.47 23.34
C GLY A 121 -4.87 -11.92 23.17
N LYS A 122 -5.75 -12.89 22.90
CA LYS A 122 -5.42 -14.29 22.66
C LYS A 122 -5.68 -14.74 21.22
N MET A 123 -6.27 -13.90 20.37
CA MET A 123 -6.65 -14.30 19.01
C MET A 123 -6.64 -13.13 18.03
N CYS A 124 -6.01 -13.35 16.88
CA CYS A 124 -5.94 -12.40 15.77
C CYS A 124 -6.14 -13.15 14.44
N PHE A 125 -6.93 -12.56 13.55
CA PHE A 125 -7.04 -13.00 12.15
C PHE A 125 -6.20 -12.10 11.26
N LEU A 126 -5.39 -12.69 10.40
CA LEU A 126 -4.70 -11.99 9.32
C LEU A 126 -5.29 -12.42 7.98
N VAL A 127 -5.51 -11.47 7.09
CA VAL A 127 -5.80 -11.76 5.69
C VAL A 127 -4.47 -11.68 4.95
N LEU A 128 -4.04 -12.83 4.43
CA LEU A 128 -2.82 -12.94 3.62
C LEU A 128 -3.18 -12.77 2.15
N ARG A 129 -2.35 -12.06 1.39
CA ARG A 129 -2.52 -11.83 -0.05
C ARG A 129 -1.25 -12.18 -0.82
N GLU A 130 -1.43 -12.94 -1.89
CA GLU A 130 -0.43 -13.24 -2.91
C GLU A 130 -1.03 -12.94 -4.29
N GLY A 131 -0.58 -11.86 -4.93
CA GLY A 131 -1.20 -11.39 -6.18
C GLY A 131 -2.68 -11.04 -5.98
N VAL A 132 -3.56 -11.83 -6.59
CA VAL A 132 -5.04 -11.69 -6.49
C VAL A 132 -5.66 -12.69 -5.50
N GLU A 133 -4.85 -13.62 -4.99
CA GLU A 133 -5.32 -14.68 -4.11
C GLU A 133 -5.19 -14.24 -2.65
N THR A 134 -6.23 -14.54 -1.87
CA THR A 134 -6.29 -14.24 -0.45
C THR A 134 -6.69 -15.47 0.36
N ALA A 135 -6.08 -15.61 1.53
CA ALA A 135 -6.36 -16.69 2.48
C ALA A 135 -6.39 -16.15 3.91
N GLN A 136 -7.27 -16.69 4.75
CA GLN A 136 -7.34 -16.34 6.16
C GLN A 136 -6.32 -17.12 6.97
N ALA A 137 -5.53 -16.40 7.77
CA ALA A 137 -4.60 -16.96 8.74
C ALA A 137 -5.05 -16.63 10.16
N VAL A 138 -5.07 -17.65 11.02
CA VAL A 138 -5.57 -17.58 12.39
C VAL A 138 -4.40 -17.73 13.35
N LEU A 139 -4.21 -16.75 14.22
CA LEU A 139 -3.32 -16.84 15.38
C LEU A 139 -4.18 -17.01 16.63
N SER A 140 -4.08 -18.15 17.30
CA SER A 140 -4.74 -18.43 18.58
C SER A 140 -3.71 -18.85 19.61
N VAL A 141 -3.71 -18.23 20.79
CA VAL A 141 -2.79 -18.60 21.87
C VAL A 141 -2.98 -20.04 22.29
N ASP A 142 -1.88 -20.78 22.35
CA ASP A 142 -1.83 -22.15 22.84
C ASP A 142 -0.70 -22.30 23.87
N ALA A 143 -0.54 -23.51 24.40
CA ALA A 143 0.42 -23.79 25.48
C ALA A 143 1.89 -23.75 25.01
N ASP A 144 2.15 -24.05 23.73
CA ASP A 144 3.48 -24.49 23.29
C ASP A 144 4.07 -23.66 22.14
N THR A 145 3.25 -23.14 21.22
CA THR A 145 3.73 -22.48 20.00
C THR A 145 3.38 -20.99 19.92
N VAL A 146 2.15 -20.61 20.22
CA VAL A 146 1.64 -19.25 20.02
C VAL A 146 1.43 -18.58 21.38
N SER A 147 2.28 -17.60 21.70
CA SER A 147 2.16 -16.80 22.91
C SER A 147 1.28 -15.56 22.71
N LYS A 148 0.83 -14.93 23.80
CA LYS A 148 0.11 -13.63 23.71
C LYS A 148 0.98 -12.54 23.06
N LYS A 149 2.29 -12.57 23.29
CA LYS A 149 3.23 -11.62 22.69
C LYS A 149 3.35 -11.82 21.18
N MET A 150 3.31 -13.06 20.70
CA MET A 150 3.22 -13.38 19.28
C MET A 150 1.94 -12.82 18.63
N VAL A 151 0.78 -12.96 19.28
CA VAL A 151 -0.49 -12.39 18.78
C VAL A 151 -0.44 -10.86 18.74
N LYS A 152 0.13 -10.23 19.77
CA LYS A 152 0.34 -8.78 19.83
C LYS A 152 1.30 -8.31 18.72
N PHE A 153 2.38 -9.05 18.48
CA PHE A 153 3.32 -8.80 17.39
C PHE A 153 2.62 -8.89 16.03
N ALA A 154 1.90 -9.97 15.76
CA ALA A 154 1.17 -10.16 14.51
C ALA A 154 0.14 -9.05 14.25
N THR A 155 -0.56 -8.60 15.28
CA THR A 155 -1.51 -7.47 15.20
C THR A 155 -0.82 -6.12 14.92
N SER A 156 0.45 -5.99 15.33
CA SER A 156 1.23 -4.76 15.09
C SER A 156 1.92 -4.71 13.73
N ILE A 157 1.86 -5.79 12.93
CA ILE A 157 2.46 -5.83 11.60
C ILE A 157 1.71 -4.83 10.71
N PRO A 158 2.39 -3.83 10.12
CA PRO A 158 1.73 -2.90 9.22
C PRO A 158 1.19 -3.61 7.98
N ASN A 159 0.00 -3.22 7.52
CA ASN A 159 -0.56 -3.69 6.25
C ASN A 159 0.45 -3.48 5.11
N GLU A 160 0.37 -4.36 4.11
CA GLU A 160 1.28 -4.48 2.97
C GLU A 160 2.70 -5.01 3.26
N SER A 161 3.03 -5.27 4.53
CA SER A 161 4.28 -5.96 4.90
C SER A 161 4.28 -7.40 4.38
N ILE A 162 5.45 -7.89 3.97
CA ILE A 162 5.64 -9.28 3.52
C ILE A 162 6.03 -10.14 4.72
N VAL A 163 5.27 -11.20 4.94
CA VAL A 163 5.47 -12.17 6.02
C VAL A 163 5.72 -13.56 5.46
N SER A 164 6.59 -14.29 6.14
CA SER A 164 6.78 -15.73 6.01
C SER A 164 6.05 -16.40 7.15
N ILE A 165 5.11 -17.29 6.81
CA ILE A 165 4.27 -17.98 7.78
C ILE A 165 4.45 -19.48 7.62
N THR A 166 4.67 -20.15 8.73
CA THR A 166 4.51 -21.60 8.83
C THR A 166 3.19 -21.86 9.52
N ALA A 167 2.28 -22.57 8.85
CA ALA A 167 0.93 -22.79 9.33
C ALA A 167 0.44 -24.22 9.04
N GLN A 168 -0.49 -24.70 9.86
CA GLN A 168 -1.23 -25.91 9.60
C GLN A 168 -2.51 -25.56 8.84
N VAL A 169 -2.79 -26.29 7.76
CA VAL A 169 -4.02 -26.10 6.97
C VAL A 169 -5.19 -26.74 7.72
N VAL A 170 -6.28 -26.01 7.92
CA VAL A 170 -7.48 -26.46 8.63
C VAL A 170 -8.70 -26.16 7.77
N LYS A 171 -9.75 -26.98 7.85
CA LYS A 171 -11.03 -26.68 7.20
C LYS A 171 -11.87 -25.82 8.14
N PRO A 172 -12.35 -24.64 7.71
CA PRO A 172 -13.27 -23.87 8.53
C PRO A 172 -14.65 -24.55 8.58
N ASP A 173 -15.39 -24.30 9.66
CA ASP A 173 -16.78 -24.75 9.79
C ASP A 173 -17.69 -24.03 8.77
N VAL A 174 -17.39 -22.76 8.48
CA VAL A 174 -18.08 -21.93 7.50
C VAL A 174 -17.03 -21.36 6.53
N PRO A 175 -17.21 -21.51 5.21
CA PRO A 175 -16.28 -20.95 4.23
C PRO A 175 -16.05 -19.45 4.42
N VAL A 176 -14.79 -19.02 4.28
CA VAL A 176 -14.42 -17.61 4.46
C VAL A 176 -14.72 -16.83 3.20
N GLU A 177 -15.90 -16.19 3.14
CA GLU A 177 -16.39 -15.47 1.96
C GLU A 177 -15.57 -14.23 1.59
N SER A 178 -14.81 -13.66 2.53
CA SER A 178 -13.94 -12.50 2.28
C SER A 178 -12.64 -12.85 1.56
N CYS A 179 -12.30 -14.14 1.45
CA CYS A 179 -11.05 -14.61 0.86
C CYS A 179 -11.32 -15.41 -0.42
N THR A 180 -10.41 -15.36 -1.39
CA THR A 180 -10.54 -16.19 -2.60
C THR A 180 -10.37 -17.67 -2.26
N VAL A 181 -9.48 -17.97 -1.32
CA VAL A 181 -9.29 -19.31 -0.76
C VAL A 181 -10.08 -19.41 0.54
N GLY A 182 -11.40 -19.58 0.40
CA GLY A 182 -12.33 -19.70 1.52
C GLY A 182 -12.55 -21.13 2.03
N THR A 183 -12.02 -22.14 1.34
CA THR A 183 -12.22 -23.57 1.67
C THR A 183 -11.28 -24.07 2.77
N VAL A 184 -10.25 -23.29 3.11
CA VAL A 184 -9.27 -23.61 4.14
C VAL A 184 -8.89 -22.35 4.92
N GLU A 185 -8.38 -22.57 6.13
CA GLU A 185 -7.75 -21.57 6.98
C GLU A 185 -6.35 -22.01 7.36
N LEU A 186 -5.48 -21.04 7.62
CA LEU A 186 -4.09 -21.28 8.02
C LEU A 186 -3.92 -21.04 9.52
N GLN A 187 -3.85 -22.11 10.31
CA GLN A 187 -3.53 -22.00 11.73
C GLN A 187 -2.02 -21.76 11.91
N VAL A 188 -1.66 -20.52 12.23
CA VAL A 188 -0.27 -20.05 12.26
C VAL A 188 0.49 -20.68 13.42
N ARG A 189 1.66 -21.26 13.11
CA ARG A 189 2.64 -21.75 14.10
C ARG A 189 3.85 -20.83 14.20
N LYS A 190 4.28 -20.24 13.08
CA LYS A 190 5.39 -19.27 13.04
C LYS A 190 5.07 -18.10 12.12
N VAL A 191 5.50 -16.89 12.48
CA VAL A 191 5.30 -15.67 11.68
C VAL A 191 6.53 -14.77 11.72
N PHE A 192 7.19 -14.61 10.57
CA PHE A 192 8.36 -13.73 10.44
C PHE A 192 8.12 -12.65 9.41
N VAL A 193 8.35 -11.39 9.78
CA VAL A 193 8.30 -10.27 8.83
C VAL A 193 9.57 -10.29 7.98
N THR A 194 9.41 -10.56 6.69
CA THR A 194 10.51 -10.58 5.72
C THR A 194 10.81 -9.17 5.20
N SER A 195 9.76 -8.38 4.95
CA SER A 195 9.89 -6.98 4.54
C SER A 195 8.80 -6.16 5.19
N GLU A 196 9.20 -5.29 6.11
CA GLU A 196 8.29 -4.43 6.87
C GLU A 196 8.04 -3.11 6.15
N VAL A 197 6.78 -2.65 6.14
CA VAL A 197 6.43 -1.30 5.72
C VAL A 197 6.75 -0.33 6.86
N LYS A 198 7.62 0.65 6.58
CA LYS A 198 8.09 1.64 7.59
C LYS A 198 7.46 3.02 7.44
N ILE A 199 6.86 3.29 6.30
CA ILE A 199 6.29 4.58 5.92
C ILE A 199 4.77 4.40 5.85
N PRO A 200 3.97 5.38 6.30
CA PRO A 200 2.52 5.31 6.14
C PRO A 200 2.14 5.07 4.68
N LEU A 201 1.14 4.23 4.46
CA LEU A 201 0.63 3.96 3.12
C LEU A 201 -0.05 5.22 2.56
N PRO A 202 0.13 5.53 1.27
CA PRO A 202 -0.49 6.71 0.65
C PRO A 202 -2.02 6.60 0.61
N PHE A 203 -2.56 5.38 0.59
CA PHE A 203 -3.97 5.03 0.70
C PHE A 203 -4.08 3.55 1.10
N ALA A 204 -5.22 3.14 1.66
CA ALA A 204 -5.51 1.72 1.88
C ALA A 204 -5.84 1.02 0.55
N LEU A 205 -5.47 -0.25 0.43
CA LEU A 205 -5.72 -0.98 -0.82
C LEU A 205 -7.22 -1.13 -1.07
N GLU A 206 -8.00 -1.32 -0.01
CA GLU A 206 -9.46 -1.42 -0.02
C GLU A 206 -10.10 -0.17 -0.63
N ASP A 207 -9.64 1.03 -0.24
CA ASP A 207 -10.14 2.30 -0.78
C ASP A 207 -9.92 2.40 -2.30
N ALA A 208 -8.80 1.86 -2.80
CA ALA A 208 -8.47 1.84 -4.23
C ALA A 208 -9.25 0.75 -5.02
N MET A 209 -9.93 -0.16 -4.32
CA MET A 209 -10.74 -1.24 -4.92
C MET A 209 -12.24 -0.91 -5.00
N HIS A 210 -12.71 0.14 -4.33
CA HIS A 210 -14.10 0.58 -4.44
C HIS A 210 -14.39 1.15 -5.84
N SER A 211 -15.54 0.77 -6.41
CA SER A 211 -16.01 1.36 -7.66
C SER A 211 -16.52 2.77 -7.43
N GLU A 212 -16.51 3.61 -8.47
CA GLU A 212 -17.01 4.98 -8.36
C GLU A 212 -18.49 5.01 -7.97
N GLU A 213 -19.28 4.05 -8.46
CA GLU A 213 -20.70 3.88 -8.13
C GLU A 213 -20.91 3.41 -6.68
N ALA A 214 -19.97 2.64 -6.12
CA ALA A 214 -20.03 2.24 -4.72
C ALA A 214 -19.81 3.46 -3.82
N CYS A 215 -18.76 4.25 -4.08
CA CYS A 215 -18.49 5.50 -3.35
C CYS A 215 -19.61 6.54 -3.53
N ALA A 216 -20.28 6.58 -4.69
CA ALA A 216 -21.40 7.49 -4.93
C ALA A 216 -22.66 7.10 -4.13
N ARG A 217 -22.84 5.81 -3.83
CA ARG A 217 -23.99 5.29 -3.06
C ARG A 217 -23.76 5.31 -1.56
N ASP A 218 -22.51 5.12 -1.13
CA ASP A 218 -22.13 5.09 0.28
C ASP A 218 -21.04 6.12 0.56
N ALA A 219 -21.43 7.21 1.22
CA ALA A 219 -20.55 8.32 1.59
C ALA A 219 -19.50 7.94 2.65
N THR A 220 -19.57 6.75 3.25
CA THR A 220 -18.56 6.25 4.20
C THR A 220 -17.35 5.62 3.50
N LEU A 221 -17.47 5.28 2.21
CA LEU A 221 -16.37 4.71 1.43
C LEU A 221 -15.48 5.82 0.88
N ASN A 222 -14.17 5.68 1.06
CA ASN A 222 -13.20 6.63 0.51
C ASN A 222 -12.95 6.32 -0.97
N ARG A 223 -12.90 7.38 -1.79
CA ARG A 223 -12.46 7.30 -3.19
C ARG A 223 -11.03 7.79 -3.32
N VAL A 224 -10.16 6.98 -3.92
CA VAL A 224 -8.80 7.39 -4.27
C VAL A 224 -8.79 7.97 -5.70
N GLY A 225 -8.43 9.25 -5.82
CA GLY A 225 -8.35 9.94 -7.12
C GLY A 225 -7.28 9.35 -8.05
N LEU A 226 -7.50 9.45 -9.37
CA LEU A 226 -6.60 8.87 -10.39
C LEU A 226 -5.16 9.38 -10.26
N ASP A 227 -4.94 10.68 -10.07
CA ASP A 227 -3.60 11.25 -9.94
C ASP A 227 -2.85 10.67 -8.73
N THR A 228 -3.53 10.53 -7.58
CA THR A 228 -2.95 9.90 -6.38
C THR A 228 -2.57 8.44 -6.65
N ARG A 229 -3.40 7.71 -7.40
CA ARG A 229 -3.14 6.32 -7.80
C ARG A 229 -1.94 6.21 -8.74
N LEU A 230 -1.84 7.10 -9.74
CA LEU A 230 -0.74 7.13 -10.70
C LEU A 230 0.58 7.56 -10.04
N ASN A 231 0.56 8.55 -9.14
CA ASN A 231 1.73 8.95 -8.36
C ASN A 231 2.25 7.83 -7.45
N ASN A 232 1.37 6.90 -7.05
CA ASN A 232 1.70 5.74 -6.22
C ASN A 232 1.42 4.43 -6.97
N ARG A 233 1.77 4.37 -8.26
CA ARG A 233 1.37 3.27 -9.16
C ARG A 233 1.78 1.89 -8.66
N THR A 234 2.91 1.77 -7.96
CA THR A 234 3.39 0.49 -7.40
C THR A 234 2.46 -0.09 -6.33
N MET A 235 1.70 0.75 -5.62
CA MET A 235 0.63 0.33 -4.70
C MET A 235 -0.64 0.02 -5.48
N ASP A 236 -1.04 0.90 -6.40
CA ASP A 236 -2.28 0.76 -7.18
C ASP A 236 -2.32 -0.50 -8.05
N LEU A 237 -1.17 -0.93 -8.60
CA LEU A 237 -1.01 -2.18 -9.36
C LEU A 237 -1.28 -3.46 -8.55
N ARG A 238 -1.36 -3.36 -7.21
CA ARG A 238 -1.67 -4.48 -6.32
C ARG A 238 -3.16 -4.77 -6.23
N THR A 239 -4.01 -3.84 -6.66
CA THR A 239 -5.46 -4.05 -6.71
C THR A 239 -5.80 -5.15 -7.71
N ILE A 240 -6.82 -5.95 -7.41
CA ILE A 240 -7.26 -7.07 -8.27
C ILE A 240 -7.60 -6.55 -9.67
N THR A 241 -8.31 -5.42 -9.76
CA THR A 241 -8.72 -4.79 -11.02
C THR A 241 -7.53 -4.41 -11.89
N ASN A 242 -6.53 -3.68 -11.35
CA ASN A 242 -5.36 -3.32 -12.16
C ASN A 242 -4.55 -4.56 -12.54
N ASN A 243 -4.37 -5.53 -11.62
CA ASN A 243 -3.68 -6.76 -11.94
C ASN A 243 -4.32 -7.49 -13.13
N ALA A 244 -5.66 -7.58 -13.14
CA ALA A 244 -6.42 -8.17 -14.24
C ALA A 244 -6.28 -7.36 -15.54
N ILE A 245 -6.36 -6.03 -15.48
CA ILE A 245 -6.19 -5.15 -16.66
C ILE A 245 -4.85 -5.41 -17.35
N PHE A 246 -3.74 -5.49 -16.59
CA PHE A 246 -2.42 -5.74 -17.18
C PHE A 246 -2.26 -7.18 -17.71
N LYS A 247 -2.89 -8.18 -17.08
CA LYS A 247 -2.94 -9.55 -17.61
C LYS A 247 -3.68 -9.60 -18.95
N ILE A 248 -4.81 -8.90 -19.05
CA ILE A 248 -5.56 -8.76 -20.31
C ILE A 248 -4.73 -8.03 -21.36
N GLN A 249 -4.07 -6.92 -20.99
CA GLN A 249 -3.17 -6.20 -21.89
C GLN A 249 -2.05 -7.11 -22.44
N ALA A 250 -1.43 -7.93 -21.58
CA ALA A 250 -0.42 -8.90 -22.01
C ALA A 250 -0.99 -9.95 -22.98
N ALA A 251 -2.20 -10.45 -22.71
CA ALA A 251 -2.88 -11.40 -23.57
C ALA A 251 -3.22 -10.81 -24.95
N VAL A 252 -3.62 -9.52 -25.02
CA VAL A 252 -3.84 -8.82 -26.31
C VAL A 252 -2.58 -8.83 -27.16
N CYS A 253 -1.42 -8.46 -26.58
CA CYS A 253 -0.15 -8.50 -27.30
C CYS A 253 0.24 -9.92 -27.72
N GLN A 254 0.02 -10.92 -26.86
CA GLN A 254 0.30 -12.32 -27.17
C GLN A 254 -0.55 -12.81 -28.34
N LEU A 255 -1.87 -12.61 -28.29
CA LEU A 255 -2.80 -13.06 -29.33
C LEU A 255 -2.56 -12.36 -30.66
N PHE A 256 -2.19 -11.07 -30.64
CA PHE A 256 -1.78 -10.34 -31.83
C PHE A 256 -0.55 -11.00 -32.49
N ARG A 257 0.51 -11.28 -31.72
CA ARG A 257 1.70 -11.97 -32.25
C ARG A 257 1.37 -13.36 -32.76
N GLU A 258 0.63 -14.14 -31.97
CA GLU A 258 0.29 -15.53 -32.30
C GLU A 258 -0.48 -15.62 -33.62
N TYR A 259 -1.53 -14.80 -33.77
CA TYR A 259 -2.33 -14.76 -34.99
C TYR A 259 -1.48 -14.39 -36.20
N LEU A 260 -0.70 -13.31 -36.12
CA LEU A 260 0.08 -12.82 -37.26
C LEU A 260 1.24 -13.75 -37.63
N THR A 261 1.87 -14.38 -36.63
CA THR A 261 2.89 -15.41 -36.87
C THR A 261 2.29 -16.61 -37.60
N ASN A 262 1.09 -17.05 -37.20
CA ASN A 262 0.37 -18.14 -37.88
C ASN A 262 -0.03 -17.78 -39.32
N GLU A 263 -0.28 -16.50 -39.60
CA GLU A 263 -0.54 -15.96 -40.94
C GLU A 263 0.73 -15.72 -41.79
N GLY A 264 1.89 -16.10 -41.27
CA GLY A 264 3.19 -15.99 -41.94
C GLY A 264 3.80 -14.59 -41.92
N ALA A 265 3.32 -13.68 -41.07
CA ALA A 265 3.92 -12.37 -40.91
C ALA A 265 5.20 -12.42 -40.05
N THR A 266 6.18 -11.59 -40.41
CA THR A 266 7.47 -11.51 -39.71
C THR A 266 7.47 -10.37 -38.69
N GLU A 267 7.86 -10.64 -37.44
CA GLU A 267 8.09 -9.58 -36.45
C GLU A 267 9.31 -8.74 -36.82
N ILE A 268 9.16 -7.42 -36.81
CA ILE A 268 10.26 -6.48 -37.07
C ILE A 268 10.47 -5.55 -35.87
N HIS A 269 11.70 -5.05 -35.73
CA HIS A 269 12.05 -4.05 -34.72
C HIS A 269 12.70 -2.85 -35.41
N THR A 270 11.99 -1.73 -35.40
CA THR A 270 12.38 -0.52 -36.12
C THR A 270 12.87 0.56 -35.15
N PRO A 271 13.84 1.40 -35.56
CA PRO A 271 14.38 2.43 -34.68
C PRO A 271 13.32 3.46 -34.31
N LYS A 272 13.29 3.87 -33.03
CA LYS A 272 12.39 4.93 -32.54
C LYS A 272 13.01 6.32 -32.51
N ILE A 273 14.31 6.40 -32.79
CA ILE A 273 15.07 7.65 -32.95
C ILE A 273 15.33 7.84 -34.44
N ILE A 274 14.86 8.95 -34.99
CA ILE A 274 14.94 9.27 -36.42
C ILE A 274 15.65 10.61 -36.65
N SER A 275 16.33 10.75 -37.79
CA SER A 275 17.15 11.93 -38.12
C SER A 275 16.32 13.17 -38.45
N THR A 276 15.09 12.98 -38.94
CA THR A 276 14.19 14.04 -39.41
C THR A 276 12.77 13.72 -38.97
N ALA A 277 11.92 14.74 -38.82
CA ALA A 277 10.49 14.52 -38.57
C ALA A 277 9.88 13.69 -39.71
N SER A 278 9.28 12.55 -39.37
CA SER A 278 8.80 11.53 -40.33
C SER A 278 7.51 11.92 -41.06
N GLU A 279 6.73 12.87 -40.55
CA GLU A 279 5.44 13.27 -41.11
C GLU A 279 5.35 14.81 -41.11
N GLY A 280 5.22 15.40 -42.31
CA GLY A 280 5.45 16.83 -42.58
C GLY A 280 4.41 17.83 -42.05
N GLY A 281 3.87 17.64 -40.85
CA GLY A 281 2.78 18.50 -40.36
C GLY A 281 2.53 18.63 -38.85
N SER A 282 3.27 18.01 -37.93
CA SER A 282 2.88 18.06 -36.51
C SER A 282 4.02 17.98 -35.49
N ASN A 283 3.70 18.36 -34.25
CA ASN A 283 4.58 18.34 -33.09
C ASN A 283 5.27 16.97 -32.95
N VAL A 284 6.60 16.95 -33.00
CA VAL A 284 7.44 15.78 -32.73
C VAL A 284 8.33 16.05 -31.53
N PHE A 285 8.60 15.02 -30.72
CA PHE A 285 9.57 15.15 -29.64
C PHE A 285 10.98 15.24 -30.22
N LYS A 286 11.63 16.38 -30.03
CA LYS A 286 13.03 16.60 -30.38
C LYS A 286 13.91 16.20 -29.19
N ILE A 287 14.93 15.40 -29.46
CA ILE A 287 15.94 14.99 -28.48
C ILE A 287 17.33 15.47 -28.92
N THR A 288 18.20 15.72 -27.96
CA THR A 288 19.62 15.94 -28.21
C THR A 288 20.28 14.62 -28.51
N TYR A 289 20.97 14.52 -29.64
CA TYR A 289 21.66 13.30 -30.06
C TYR A 289 23.11 13.64 -30.43
N PHE A 290 24.01 13.45 -29.46
CA PHE A 290 25.41 13.88 -29.52
C PHE A 290 25.53 15.38 -29.85
N LYS A 291 26.14 15.72 -31.00
CA LYS A 291 26.32 17.09 -31.49
C LYS A 291 25.15 17.58 -32.34
N GLY A 292 24.13 16.74 -32.57
CA GLY A 292 23.00 17.03 -33.42
C GLY A 292 21.66 16.86 -32.70
N ALA A 293 20.59 16.99 -33.48
CA ALA A 293 19.24 16.68 -33.04
C ALA A 293 18.77 15.37 -33.65
N ALA A 294 17.94 14.65 -32.92
CA ALA A 294 17.13 13.57 -33.44
C ALA A 294 15.70 13.74 -32.94
N TYR A 295 14.80 12.89 -33.42
CA TYR A 295 13.38 12.96 -33.12
C TYR A 295 12.85 11.58 -32.73
N LEU A 296 11.81 11.54 -31.91
CA LEU A 296 11.10 10.30 -31.64
C LEU A 296 10.07 10.02 -32.74
N ALA A 297 10.03 8.79 -33.22
CA ALA A 297 9.11 8.36 -34.28
C ALA A 297 7.65 8.36 -33.80
N GLN A 298 6.76 8.99 -34.56
CA GLN A 298 5.32 9.01 -34.26
C GLN A 298 4.58 7.72 -34.62
N SER A 299 5.20 6.87 -35.41
CA SER A 299 4.74 5.53 -35.79
C SER A 299 5.89 4.82 -36.51
N PRO A 300 5.85 3.48 -36.65
CA PRO A 300 6.82 2.76 -37.48
C PRO A 300 6.49 2.81 -38.99
N GLN A 301 5.55 3.66 -39.44
CA GLN A 301 4.95 3.62 -40.78
C GLN A 301 5.97 3.56 -41.92
N LEU A 302 6.95 4.46 -41.92
CA LEU A 302 7.97 4.48 -42.99
C LEU A 302 8.84 3.21 -43.00
N TYR A 303 9.16 2.67 -41.83
CA TYR A 303 10.00 1.48 -41.72
C TYR A 303 9.26 0.20 -42.10
N LYS A 304 7.99 0.04 -41.70
CA LYS A 304 7.20 -1.13 -42.10
C LYS A 304 6.95 -1.15 -43.63
N GLN A 305 6.70 0.01 -44.24
CA GLN A 305 6.62 0.14 -45.69
C GLN A 305 7.94 -0.16 -46.40
N ALA A 306 9.07 0.29 -45.84
CA ALA A 306 10.39 -0.06 -46.37
C ALA A 306 10.66 -1.57 -46.29
N CYS A 307 10.17 -2.28 -45.26
CA CYS A 307 10.27 -3.73 -45.19
C CYS A 307 9.42 -4.42 -46.26
N ILE A 308 8.21 -3.93 -46.54
CA ILE A 308 7.39 -4.45 -47.65
C ILE A 308 8.10 -4.24 -49.00
N ALA A 309 8.67 -3.05 -49.22
CA ALA A 309 9.45 -2.77 -50.42
C ALA A 309 10.77 -3.59 -50.51
N ALA A 310 11.21 -4.17 -49.41
CA ALA A 310 12.35 -5.08 -49.31
C ALA A 310 11.95 -6.56 -49.36
N ASP A 311 10.77 -6.86 -49.93
CA ASP A 311 10.25 -8.21 -50.18
C ASP A 311 9.88 -9.03 -48.92
N PHE A 312 9.62 -8.38 -47.78
CA PHE A 312 9.23 -9.11 -46.55
C PHE A 312 7.80 -9.68 -46.61
N GLY A 313 6.97 -9.25 -47.57
CA GLY A 313 5.60 -9.74 -47.79
C GLY A 313 4.59 -9.30 -46.73
N LYS A 314 4.76 -9.72 -45.47
CA LYS A 314 3.92 -9.34 -44.32
C LYS A 314 4.80 -9.09 -43.10
N VAL A 315 4.65 -7.94 -42.45
CA VAL A 315 5.42 -7.58 -41.26
C VAL A 315 4.54 -7.00 -40.16
N TYR A 316 4.91 -7.23 -38.91
CA TYR A 316 4.25 -6.61 -37.77
C TYR A 316 5.25 -6.11 -36.72
N GLU A 317 4.83 -5.15 -35.91
CA GLU A 317 5.63 -4.61 -34.81
C GLU A 317 4.75 -4.26 -33.59
N ILE A 318 5.20 -4.61 -32.39
CA ILE A 318 4.64 -4.12 -31.12
C ILE A 318 5.70 -3.25 -30.44
N ALA A 319 5.53 -1.94 -30.47
CA ALA A 319 6.57 -1.04 -29.97
C ALA A 319 6.04 0.32 -29.48
N PRO A 320 6.85 1.08 -28.72
CA PRO A 320 6.49 2.43 -28.29
C PRO A 320 6.25 3.38 -29.47
N VAL A 321 5.24 4.23 -29.30
CA VAL A 321 4.79 5.26 -30.23
C VAL A 321 4.64 6.58 -29.46
N PHE A 322 5.05 7.69 -30.08
CA PHE A 322 5.08 9.00 -29.43
C PHE A 322 4.23 10.04 -30.17
N ARG A 323 3.32 10.72 -29.47
CA ARG A 323 2.50 11.82 -29.99
C ARG A 323 2.78 13.07 -29.17
N ALA A 324 3.32 14.12 -29.79
CA ALA A 324 3.66 15.36 -29.09
C ALA A 324 2.55 16.45 -29.21
N GLU A 325 1.33 16.04 -29.55
CA GLU A 325 0.16 16.92 -29.48
C GLU A 325 -0.15 17.25 -28.02
N ASP A 326 -0.38 18.53 -27.72
CA ASP A 326 -0.75 18.98 -26.37
C ASP A 326 -2.24 18.70 -26.13
N SER A 327 -2.54 17.42 -25.92
CA SER A 327 -3.90 16.91 -25.71
C SER A 327 -3.99 16.20 -24.36
N ASN A 328 -4.57 16.89 -23.38
CA ASN A 328 -4.84 16.31 -22.07
C ASN A 328 -6.31 15.83 -21.98
N THR A 329 -6.56 14.62 -22.44
CA THR A 329 -7.90 14.00 -22.41
C THR A 329 -7.82 12.59 -21.83
N GLN A 330 -8.97 12.02 -21.47
CA GLN A 330 -9.08 10.65 -20.95
C GLN A 330 -8.72 9.55 -21.97
N ARG A 331 -8.48 9.91 -23.25
CA ARG A 331 -8.25 8.96 -24.35
C ARG A 331 -6.88 9.10 -25.01
N HIS A 332 -6.12 10.13 -24.68
CA HIS A 332 -4.85 10.42 -25.32
C HIS A 332 -3.70 10.28 -24.32
N LEU A 333 -2.63 9.61 -24.78
CA LEU A 333 -1.35 9.53 -24.09
C LEU A 333 -0.27 10.02 -25.06
N THR A 334 0.76 10.68 -24.54
CA THR A 334 1.90 11.16 -25.33
C THR A 334 2.88 10.04 -25.67
N GLU A 335 2.89 8.95 -24.90
CA GLU A 335 3.58 7.70 -25.17
C GLU A 335 2.61 6.52 -24.94
N TYR A 336 2.53 5.62 -25.90
CA TYR A 336 1.77 4.38 -25.80
C TYR A 336 2.41 3.27 -26.63
N VAL A 337 1.88 2.05 -26.54
CA VAL A 337 2.36 0.90 -27.34
C VAL A 337 1.46 0.75 -28.57
N GLY A 338 2.05 0.88 -29.76
CA GLY A 338 1.40 0.58 -31.03
C GLY A 338 1.46 -0.91 -31.35
N LEU A 339 0.39 -1.44 -31.95
CA LEU A 339 0.37 -2.74 -32.61
C LEU A 339 0.17 -2.49 -34.11
N ASP A 340 1.25 -2.64 -34.87
CA ASP A 340 1.32 -2.28 -36.28
C ASP A 340 1.43 -3.52 -37.16
N LEU A 341 0.76 -3.48 -38.31
CA LEU A 341 0.80 -4.48 -39.37
C LEU A 341 0.97 -3.74 -40.72
N GLU A 342 1.75 -4.31 -41.61
CA GLU A 342 1.81 -3.94 -43.03
C GLU A 342 1.89 -5.22 -43.88
N CYS A 343 1.20 -5.23 -45.02
CA CYS A 343 1.15 -6.36 -45.95
C CYS A 343 1.25 -5.86 -47.40
N SER A 344 1.88 -6.65 -48.27
CA SER A 344 1.93 -6.45 -49.72
C SER A 344 0.60 -6.68 -50.42
#